data_AF-A0A6J8EF45-F1
#
_entry.id   AF-A0A6J8EF45-F1
#
_cell.length_a   1.000
_cell.length_b   1.000
_cell.length_c   1.000
_cell.angle_alpha   90.00
_cell.angle_beta   90.00
_cell.angle_gamma   90.00
#
_symmetry.space_group_name_H-M   'P 1'
#
loop_
_entity.id
_entity.type
_entity.pdbx_description
1 polymer ?
#
loop_
_entity_poly.entity_id
_entity_poly.type
_entity_poly.pdbx_seq_one_letter_code
_entity_poly.pdbx_strand_id
1 'polypeptide(L)'
;MLAAEKMTFMLFNCSQCLKGRLYNVVNSFDIRTFSKSSKLKESSRQSNFQYCVDLVRKYDYENYLCARLYPPSLMPIAFAIQAFNVETAQIGDIHFASDIKTGLIRMQFWKDSIEKIYEGSPPHTPTALALSQCIRKKKLSKDLFFKIIDARYSKLNADFLQEHKRHRRLF
;
A
#
# COMPACT_ATOMS: atom_id res chain seq x y z
N MET A 1 15.61 -7.48 14.28
CA MET A 1 14.47 -8.40 14.14
C MET A 1 13.12 -7.75 14.49
N LEU A 2 12.99 -6.97 15.58
CA LEU A 2 11.70 -6.35 15.97
C LEU A 2 11.09 -5.30 15.01
N ALA A 3 11.86 -4.69 14.09
CA ALA A 3 11.34 -3.66 13.19
C ALA A 3 10.58 -4.22 11.97
N ALA A 4 10.85 -5.47 11.59
CA ALA A 4 10.20 -6.13 10.45
C ALA A 4 8.83 -6.71 10.83
N GLU A 5 8.70 -7.27 12.03
CA GLU A 5 7.44 -7.85 12.51
C GLU A 5 6.37 -6.79 12.83
N LYS A 6 6.78 -5.61 13.35
CA LYS A 6 5.87 -4.48 13.56
C LYS A 6 5.32 -3.90 12.26
N MET A 7 6.03 -4.07 11.14
CA MET A 7 5.60 -3.58 9.83
C MET A 7 4.55 -4.50 9.20
N THR A 8 4.65 -5.82 9.41
CA THR A 8 3.62 -6.79 9.01
C THR A 8 2.28 -6.55 9.71
N PHE A 9 2.30 -6.14 10.99
CA PHE A 9 1.08 -5.86 11.76
C PHE A 9 0.29 -4.64 11.26
N MET A 10 0.93 -3.63 10.67
CA MET A 10 0.23 -2.46 10.09
C MET A 10 -0.25 -2.68 8.65
N LEU A 11 0.28 -3.67 7.93
CA LEU A 11 -0.15 -3.96 6.54
C LEU A 11 -1.32 -4.93 6.47
N PHE A 12 -1.62 -5.65 7.55
CA PHE A 12 -2.68 -6.67 7.60
C PHE A 12 -3.97 -6.26 8.32
N ASN A 13 -4.10 -5.00 8.79
CA ASN A 13 -5.33 -4.41 9.33
C ASN A 13 -5.32 -2.92 8.92
N CYS A 14 -6.35 -2.27 8.37
CA CYS A 14 -7.72 -2.25 8.85
C CYS A 14 -8.62 -1.37 7.94
N SER A 15 -9.70 -1.93 7.41
CA SER A 15 -10.98 -1.19 7.30
C SER A 15 -12.12 -1.89 8.04
N GLN A 16 -11.87 -2.99 8.77
CA GLN A 16 -12.89 -3.67 9.59
C GLN A 16 -12.51 -4.00 11.05
N CYS A 17 -11.27 -3.81 11.52
CA CYS A 17 -10.87 -4.15 12.90
C CYS A 17 -10.76 -2.97 13.88
N LEU A 18 -11.10 -1.74 13.50
CA LEU A 18 -11.01 -0.56 14.39
C LEU A 18 -12.20 -0.44 15.36
N LYS A 19 -13.17 -1.35 15.31
CA LYS A 19 -14.12 -1.54 16.41
C LYS A 19 -13.53 -2.49 17.44
N GLY A 20 -12.65 -1.95 18.28
CA GLY A 20 -12.32 -2.52 19.58
C GLY A 20 -11.04 -3.35 19.65
N ARG A 21 -9.91 -2.67 19.87
CA ARG A 21 -8.78 -3.04 20.76
C ARG A 21 -7.47 -2.39 20.32
N LEU A 22 -7.32 -1.09 20.58
CA LEU A 22 -6.02 -0.45 20.85
C LEU A 22 -6.21 0.67 21.88
N TYR A 23 -6.83 0.36 23.01
CA TYR A 23 -6.58 1.11 24.24
C TYR A 23 -5.25 0.58 24.82
N ASN A 24 -4.32 1.47 25.16
CA ASN A 24 -3.04 1.23 25.87
C ASN A 24 -1.72 1.10 25.09
N VAL A 25 -1.49 1.90 24.04
CA VAL A 25 -0.11 2.25 23.62
C VAL A 25 0.05 3.77 23.38
N VAL A 26 -0.71 4.60 24.09
CA VAL A 26 -0.69 6.07 23.90
C VAL A 26 -0.04 6.83 25.07
N ASN A 27 0.35 6.17 26.16
CA ASN A 27 0.91 6.85 27.32
C ASN A 27 2.44 6.88 27.31
N SER A 28 3.03 7.74 26.48
CA SER A 28 4.28 8.49 26.82
C SER A 28 4.76 9.47 25.75
N PHE A 29 4.11 9.57 24.59
CA PHE A 29 4.54 10.53 23.56
C PHE A 29 3.79 11.86 23.71
N ASP A 30 4.52 12.87 24.18
CA ASP A 30 4.04 14.26 24.27
C ASP A 30 3.75 14.81 22.86
N ILE A 31 2.47 15.04 22.56
CA ILE A 31 1.93 15.48 21.27
C ILE A 31 2.27 16.97 20.98
N ARG A 32 2.84 17.71 21.94
CA ARG A 32 2.97 19.18 21.87
C ARG A 32 4.06 19.73 20.96
N THR A 33 4.92 18.92 20.35
CA THR A 33 5.97 19.39 19.43
C THR A 33 5.65 19.11 17.96
N PHE A 34 4.37 19.16 17.59
CA PHE A 34 3.94 19.14 16.19
C PHE A 34 3.90 20.55 15.60
N SER A 35 5.05 21.22 15.52
CA SER A 35 5.13 22.47 14.75
C SER A 35 6.50 22.65 14.11
N LYS A 36 6.56 22.34 12.82
CA LYS A 36 6.93 23.30 11.77
C LYS A 36 6.59 22.70 10.41
N SER A 37 5.53 23.23 9.81
CA SER A 37 5.28 23.12 8.37
C SER A 37 6.35 23.95 7.66
N SER A 38 7.39 23.31 7.14
CA SER A 38 8.27 23.95 6.16
C SER A 38 7.61 23.82 4.79
N LYS A 39 7.13 24.95 4.25
CA LYS A 39 6.71 25.11 2.85
C LYS A 39 7.79 24.51 1.95
N LEU A 40 7.50 23.38 1.31
CA LEU A 40 8.27 22.91 0.16
C LEU A 40 7.75 23.67 -1.07
N LYS A 41 8.65 24.41 -1.71
CA LYS A 41 8.42 25.15 -2.96
C LYS A 41 7.94 24.18 -4.04
N GLU A 42 6.75 24.45 -4.57
CA GLU A 42 6.19 23.81 -5.76
C GLU A 42 7.10 24.13 -6.96
N SER A 43 7.79 23.11 -7.49
CA SER A 43 8.34 23.13 -8.84
C SER A 43 7.82 21.89 -9.56
N SER A 44 7.49 22.06 -10.83
CA SER A 44 6.62 21.22 -11.66
C SER A 44 7.19 19.85 -12.05
N ARG A 45 7.55 19.02 -11.06
CA ARG A 45 7.77 17.56 -11.14
C ARG A 45 7.60 16.99 -9.72
N GLN A 46 6.46 16.36 -9.44
CA GLN A 46 6.23 15.74 -8.14
C GLN A 46 7.19 14.56 -7.96
N SER A 47 7.93 14.54 -6.85
CA SER A 47 8.82 13.41 -6.50
C SER A 47 8.00 12.12 -6.37
N ASN A 48 8.56 10.98 -6.80
CA ASN A 48 7.93 9.65 -6.63
C ASN A 48 7.49 9.39 -5.17
N PHE A 49 8.30 9.84 -4.20
CA PHE A 49 7.93 9.75 -2.78
C PHE A 49 6.79 10.67 -2.39
N GLN A 50 6.75 11.88 -2.95
CA GLN A 50 5.67 12.82 -2.68
C GLN A 50 4.34 12.29 -3.20
N TYR A 51 4.34 11.64 -4.37
CA TYR A 51 3.17 10.90 -4.85
C TYR A 51 2.71 9.84 -3.85
N CYS A 52 3.62 9.00 -3.33
CA CYS A 52 3.27 7.99 -2.33
C CYS A 52 2.66 8.62 -1.06
N VAL A 53 3.22 9.74 -0.58
CA VAL A 53 2.70 10.46 0.58
C VAL A 53 1.28 10.97 0.33
N ASP A 54 1.04 11.59 -0.82
CA ASP A 54 -0.26 12.17 -1.14
C ASP A 54 -1.32 11.10 -1.43
N LEU A 55 -0.91 9.97 -2.03
CA LEU A 55 -1.75 8.80 -2.23
C LEU A 55 -2.24 8.22 -0.89
N VAL A 56 -1.31 7.99 0.04
CA VAL A 56 -1.63 7.47 1.38
C VAL A 56 -2.47 8.49 2.15
N ARG A 57 -2.14 9.78 2.10
CA ARG A 57 -2.97 10.83 2.73
C ARG A 57 -4.42 10.80 2.23
N LYS A 58 -4.62 10.56 0.94
CA LYS A 58 -5.95 10.59 0.31
C LYS A 58 -6.79 9.35 0.64
N TYR A 59 -6.18 8.16 0.65
CA TYR A 59 -6.93 6.90 0.70
C TYR A 59 -6.72 6.07 1.97
N ASP A 60 -5.73 6.42 2.80
CA ASP A 60 -5.42 5.75 4.06
C ASP A 60 -4.86 6.76 5.09
N TYR A 61 -5.75 7.65 5.53
CA TYR A 61 -5.38 8.79 6.38
C TYR A 61 -4.81 8.36 7.74
N GLU A 62 -5.32 7.26 8.32
CA GLU A 62 -4.82 6.72 9.58
C GLU A 62 -3.34 6.29 9.46
N ASN A 63 -3.01 5.55 8.40
CA ASN A 63 -1.62 5.17 8.15
C ASN A 63 -0.75 6.35 7.76
N TYR A 64 -1.30 7.39 7.11
CA TYR A 64 -0.59 8.65 6.88
C TYR A 64 -0.18 9.32 8.20
N LEU A 65 -1.09 9.39 9.19
CA LEU A 65 -0.79 9.95 10.51
C LEU A 65 0.25 9.11 11.25
N CYS A 66 0.07 7.78 11.29
CA CYS A 66 1.01 6.86 11.92
C CYS A 66 2.41 6.94 11.29
N ALA A 67 2.49 7.05 9.96
CA ALA A 67 3.76 7.12 9.25
C ALA A 67 4.60 8.35 9.63
N ARG A 68 3.95 9.45 10.04
CA ARG A 68 4.63 10.67 10.51
C ARG A 68 5.27 10.54 11.88
N LEU A 69 4.91 9.50 12.64
CA LEU A 69 5.53 9.20 13.93
C LEU A 69 6.85 8.42 13.78
N TYR A 70 7.16 7.92 12.58
CA TYR A 70 8.43 7.25 12.32
C TYR A 70 9.60 8.23 12.24
N PRO A 71 10.83 7.78 12.59
CA PRO A 71 12.04 8.55 12.31
C PRO A 71 12.14 8.94 10.82
N PRO A 72 12.73 10.11 10.49
CA PRO A 72 12.82 10.60 9.11
C PRO A 72 13.45 9.61 8.12
N SER A 73 14.34 8.73 8.60
CA SER A 73 15.01 7.71 7.80
C SER A 73 14.11 6.54 7.38
N LEU A 74 12.98 6.33 8.07
CA LEU A 74 12.00 5.26 7.84
C LEU A 74 10.73 5.75 7.15
N MET A 75 10.39 7.03 7.25
CA MET A 75 9.17 7.58 6.61
C MET A 75 9.06 7.25 5.12
N PRO A 76 10.10 7.41 4.27
CA PRO A 76 9.97 7.11 2.83
C PRO A 76 9.66 5.64 2.56
N ILE A 77 10.18 4.73 3.39
CA ILE A 77 9.95 3.29 3.30
C ILE A 77 8.51 2.98 3.70
N ALA A 78 8.04 3.55 4.82
CA ALA A 78 6.66 3.38 5.27
C ALA A 78 5.67 3.85 4.19
N PHE A 79 5.85 5.05 3.65
CA PHE A 79 4.96 5.60 2.62
C PHE A 79 5.01 4.81 1.31
N ALA A 80 6.17 4.32 0.86
CA ALA A 80 6.25 3.51 -0.35
C ALA A 80 5.50 2.18 -0.22
N ILE A 81 5.64 1.51 0.94
CA ILE A 81 4.95 0.24 1.20
C ILE A 81 3.43 0.47 1.38
N GLN A 82 3.05 1.52 2.10
CA GLN A 82 1.65 1.89 2.29
C GLN A 82 1.00 2.31 0.96
N ALA A 83 1.70 3.04 0.09
CA ALA A 83 1.21 3.39 -1.24
C ALA A 83 0.96 2.15 -2.10
N PHE A 84 1.89 1.18 -2.10
CA PHE A 84 1.67 -0.13 -2.73
C PHE A 84 0.42 -0.82 -2.18
N ASN A 85 0.24 -0.79 -0.86
CA ASN A 85 -0.94 -1.37 -0.22
C ASN A 85 -2.24 -0.68 -0.67
N VAL A 86 -2.25 0.64 -0.75
CA VAL A 86 -3.39 1.43 -1.24
C VAL A 86 -3.71 1.06 -2.70
N GLU A 87 -2.73 1.08 -3.60
CA GLU A 87 -2.98 0.81 -5.02
C GLU A 87 -3.51 -0.60 -5.25
N THR A 88 -3.02 -1.59 -4.50
CA THR A 88 -3.51 -2.98 -4.60
C THR A 88 -4.84 -3.21 -3.87
N ALA A 89 -5.15 -2.46 -2.80
CA ALA A 89 -6.44 -2.52 -2.12
C ALA A 89 -7.56 -1.93 -2.99
N GLN A 90 -7.30 -0.79 -3.64
CA GLN A 90 -8.25 -0.11 -4.52
C GLN A 90 -8.69 -0.95 -5.71
N ILE A 91 -7.86 -1.90 -6.17
CA ILE A 91 -8.24 -2.83 -7.24
C ILE A 91 -9.40 -3.73 -6.81
N GLY A 92 -9.47 -4.11 -5.53
CA GLY A 92 -10.50 -5.00 -5.00
C GLY A 92 -11.77 -4.27 -4.52
N ASP A 93 -11.73 -2.95 -4.38
CA ASP A 93 -12.91 -2.17 -4.00
C ASP A 93 -13.82 -1.97 -5.22
N ILE A 94 -15.07 -2.43 -5.07
CA ILE A 94 -16.12 -2.54 -6.09
C ILE A 94 -16.34 -1.24 -6.88
N HIS A 95 -16.03 -0.08 -6.30
CA HIS A 95 -16.18 1.22 -6.95
C HIS A 95 -15.14 1.54 -8.04
N PHE A 96 -13.97 0.91 -8.04
CA PHE A 96 -12.94 1.08 -9.09
C PHE A 96 -12.91 -0.06 -10.11
N ALA A 97 -13.56 -1.18 -9.80
CA ALA A 97 -13.72 -2.33 -10.67
C ALA A 97 -15.00 -2.19 -11.50
N SER A 98 -14.98 -1.30 -12.49
CA SER A 98 -16.05 -1.24 -13.51
C SER A 98 -16.17 -2.56 -14.30
N ASP A 99 -15.11 -3.38 -14.30
CA ASP A 99 -15.08 -4.76 -14.80
C ASP A 99 -14.08 -5.56 -13.94
N ILE A 100 -14.52 -6.67 -13.34
CA ILE A 100 -13.66 -7.57 -12.54
C ILE A 100 -12.42 -8.01 -13.35
N LYS A 101 -12.55 -8.18 -14.67
CA LYS A 101 -11.42 -8.51 -15.56
C LYS A 101 -10.33 -7.44 -15.53
N THR A 102 -10.72 -6.16 -15.51
CA THR A 102 -9.76 -5.05 -15.43
C THR A 102 -9.01 -5.10 -14.11
N GLY A 103 -9.69 -5.46 -13.02
CA GLY A 103 -9.03 -5.65 -11.74
C GLY A 103 -8.01 -6.80 -11.77
N LEU A 104 -8.32 -7.93 -12.42
CA LEU A 104 -7.38 -9.05 -12.58
C LEU A 104 -6.13 -8.63 -13.35
N ILE A 105 -6.29 -7.88 -14.45
CA ILE A 105 -5.17 -7.34 -15.24
C ILE A 105 -4.29 -6.41 -14.38
N ARG A 106 -4.91 -5.52 -13.59
CA ARG A 106 -4.17 -4.62 -12.69
C ARG A 106 -3.44 -5.37 -11.58
N MET A 107 -4.02 -6.45 -11.07
CA MET A 107 -3.36 -7.28 -10.05
C MET A 107 -2.17 -8.04 -10.65
N GLN A 108 -2.30 -8.54 -11.87
CA GLN A 108 -1.19 -9.14 -12.62
C GLN A 108 -0.07 -8.12 -12.89
N PHE A 109 -0.41 -6.88 -13.26
CA PHE A 109 0.56 -5.80 -13.39
C PHE A 109 1.41 -5.64 -12.12
N TRP A 110 0.81 -5.68 -10.92
CA TRP A 110 1.55 -5.58 -9.67
C TRP A 110 2.45 -6.78 -9.42
N LYS A 111 2.01 -7.98 -9.78
CA LYS A 111 2.83 -9.20 -9.71
C LYS A 111 4.11 -9.04 -10.54
N ASP A 112 3.96 -8.67 -11.81
CA ASP A 112 5.07 -8.46 -12.74
C ASP A 112 5.95 -7.27 -12.30
N SER A 113 5.34 -6.23 -11.75
CA SER A 113 6.05 -5.05 -11.23
C SER A 113 6.99 -5.41 -10.11
N ILE A 114 6.54 -6.24 -9.16
CA ILE A 114 7.39 -6.70 -8.05
C ILE A 114 8.55 -7.53 -8.59
N GLU A 115 8.31 -8.44 -9.54
CA GLU A 115 9.40 -9.21 -10.17
C GLU A 115 10.46 -8.29 -10.78
N LYS A 116 10.04 -7.37 -11.65
CA LYS A 116 10.91 -6.38 -12.29
C LYS A 116 11.65 -5.49 -11.29
N ILE A 117 11.01 -5.09 -10.19
CA ILE A 117 11.67 -4.33 -9.14
C ILE A 117 12.86 -5.10 -8.54
N TYR A 118 12.70 -6.40 -8.28
CA TYR A 118 13.77 -7.25 -7.74
C TYR A 118 14.82 -7.61 -8.78
N GLU A 119 14.48 -7.61 -10.07
CA GLU A 119 15.42 -7.74 -11.19
C GLU A 119 16.20 -6.45 -11.49
N GLY A 120 15.81 -5.33 -10.88
CA GLY A 120 16.46 -4.03 -11.07
C GLY A 120 15.90 -3.19 -12.22
N SER A 121 14.78 -3.60 -12.82
CA SER A 121 14.11 -2.96 -13.96
C SER A 121 12.71 -2.43 -13.61
N PRO A 122 12.54 -1.65 -12.51
CA PRO A 122 11.22 -1.27 -12.02
C PRO A 122 10.41 -0.51 -13.09
N PRO A 123 9.09 -0.76 -13.20
CA PRO A 123 8.25 -0.01 -14.12
C PRO A 123 8.21 1.47 -13.76
N HIS A 124 7.97 2.33 -14.76
CA HIS A 124 7.96 3.79 -14.62
C HIS A 124 6.68 4.33 -13.97
N THR A 125 6.24 3.72 -12.87
CA THR A 125 5.19 4.27 -12.01
C THR A 125 5.81 4.87 -10.75
N PRO A 126 5.26 5.98 -10.21
CA PRO A 126 5.85 6.64 -9.04
C PRO A 126 6.01 5.69 -7.85
N THR A 127 4.99 4.88 -7.56
CA THR A 127 5.03 3.90 -6.46
C THR A 127 6.07 2.81 -6.70
N ALA A 128 6.15 2.23 -7.89
CA ALA A 128 7.13 1.17 -8.17
C ALA A 128 8.57 1.68 -8.09
N LEU A 129 8.81 2.91 -8.58
CA LEU A 129 10.11 3.55 -8.47
C LEU A 129 10.49 3.85 -7.01
N ALA A 130 9.56 4.39 -6.22
CA ALA A 130 9.77 4.63 -4.78
C ALA A 130 10.02 3.32 -4.01
N LEU A 131 9.23 2.28 -4.33
CA LEU A 131 9.35 0.96 -3.72
C LEU A 131 10.69 0.30 -4.06
N SER A 132 11.13 0.39 -5.32
CA SER A 132 12.44 -0.12 -5.76
C SER A 132 13.60 0.51 -4.97
N GLN A 133 13.56 1.82 -4.76
CA GLN A 133 14.56 2.50 -3.93
C GLN A 133 14.55 2.01 -2.46
N CYS A 134 13.36 1.77 -1.89
CA CYS A 134 13.22 1.28 -0.52
C CYS A 134 13.67 -0.18 -0.35
N ILE A 135 13.30 -1.06 -1.28
CA ILE A 135 13.68 -2.48 -1.28
C ILE A 135 15.20 -2.62 -1.30
N ARG A 136 15.90 -1.89 -2.16
CA ARG A 136 17.37 -1.90 -2.19
C ARG A 136 17.99 -1.43 -0.87
N LYS A 137 17.43 -0.39 -0.24
CA LYS A 137 17.96 0.19 1.00
C LYS A 137 17.76 -0.71 2.22
N LYS A 138 16.66 -1.45 2.30
CA LYS A 138 16.25 -2.21 3.51
C LYS A 138 16.19 -3.73 3.33
N LYS A 139 16.49 -4.26 2.14
CA LYS A 139 16.45 -5.70 1.82
C LYS A 139 15.11 -6.33 2.21
N LEU A 140 14.00 -5.70 1.81
CA LEU A 140 12.65 -6.22 2.08
C LEU A 140 12.45 -7.55 1.35
N SER A 141 11.69 -8.47 1.96
CA SER A 141 11.42 -9.79 1.37
C SER A 141 10.40 -9.70 0.23
N LYS A 142 10.74 -10.34 -0.91
CA LYS A 142 9.87 -10.45 -2.10
C LYS A 142 8.56 -11.18 -1.75
N ASP A 143 8.64 -12.21 -0.91
CA ASP A 143 7.51 -13.06 -0.55
C ASP A 143 6.39 -12.29 0.17
N LEU A 144 6.72 -11.22 0.91
CA LEU A 144 5.71 -10.41 1.60
C LEU A 144 4.79 -9.70 0.59
N PHE A 145 5.35 -9.19 -0.50
CA PHE A 145 4.58 -8.52 -1.54
C PHE A 145 3.71 -9.52 -2.31
N PHE A 146 4.25 -10.68 -2.66
CA PHE A 146 3.47 -11.73 -3.33
C PHE A 146 2.32 -12.24 -2.48
N LYS A 147 2.53 -12.47 -1.17
CA LYS A 147 1.46 -12.89 -0.26
C LYS A 147 0.27 -11.92 -0.29
N ILE A 148 0.52 -10.61 -0.34
CA ILE A 148 -0.52 -9.59 -0.42
C ILE A 148 -1.25 -9.67 -1.77
N ILE A 149 -0.48 -9.75 -2.87
CA ILE A 149 -1.02 -9.81 -4.24
C ILE A 149 -1.86 -11.08 -4.43
N ASP A 150 -1.32 -12.24 -4.07
CA ASP A 150 -1.97 -13.54 -4.26
C ASP A 150 -3.26 -13.66 -3.45
N ALA A 151 -3.28 -13.13 -2.22
CA ALA A 151 -4.49 -13.09 -1.39
C ALA A 151 -5.60 -12.25 -2.05
N ARG A 152 -5.26 -11.07 -2.58
CA ARG A 152 -6.21 -10.17 -3.26
C ARG A 152 -6.64 -10.71 -4.61
N TYR A 153 -5.71 -11.27 -5.38
CA TYR A 153 -5.97 -11.92 -6.67
C TYR A 153 -6.94 -13.08 -6.51
N SER A 154 -6.70 -13.96 -5.54
CA SER A 154 -7.55 -15.14 -5.30
C SER A 154 -8.98 -14.74 -4.97
N LYS A 155 -9.16 -13.69 -4.16
CA LYS A 155 -10.49 -13.14 -3.86
C LYS A 155 -11.17 -12.60 -5.11
N LEU A 156 -10.50 -11.75 -5.87
CA LEU A 156 -11.05 -11.16 -7.09
C LEU A 156 -11.41 -12.21 -8.14
N ASN A 157 -10.57 -13.23 -8.29
CA ASN A 157 -10.82 -14.35 -9.19
C ASN A 157 -12.00 -15.22 -8.75
N ALA A 158 -12.19 -15.41 -7.44
CA ALA A 158 -13.37 -16.09 -6.92
C ALA A 158 -14.66 -15.31 -7.26
N ASP A 159 -14.64 -13.98 -7.09
CA ASP A 159 -15.77 -13.11 -7.41
C ASP A 159 -16.09 -13.15 -8.92
N PHE A 160 -15.08 -13.11 -9.78
CA PHE A 160 -15.19 -13.27 -11.23
C PHE A 160 -15.91 -14.57 -11.64
N LEU A 161 -15.47 -15.69 -11.07
CA LEU A 161 -16.04 -17.00 -11.36
C LEU A 161 -17.49 -17.13 -10.89
N GLN A 162 -17.86 -16.47 -9.80
CA GLN A 162 -19.23 -16.44 -9.30
C GLN A 162 -20.16 -15.67 -10.25
N GLU A 163 -19.73 -14.51 -10.75
CA GLU A 163 -20.51 -13.71 -11.71
C GLU A 163 -20.77 -14.48 -13.02
N HIS A 164 -19.74 -15.12 -13.58
CA HIS A 164 -19.89 -15.97 -14.77
C HIS A 164 -20.79 -17.19 -14.57
N LYS A 165 -20.88 -17.72 -13.34
CA LYS A 165 -21.83 -18.79 -12.99
C LYS A 165 -23.27 -18.28 -12.84
N ARG A 166 -23.47 -17.01 -12.44
CA ARG A 166 -24.80 -16.40 -12.36
C ARG A 166 -25.39 -16.16 -13.76
N HIS A 167 -24.61 -15.60 -14.68
CA HIS A 167 -25.07 -15.34 -16.05
C HIS A 167 -25.43 -16.64 -16.79
N ARG A 168 -24.68 -17.73 -16.58
CA ARG A 168 -24.97 -19.04 -17.18
C ARG A 168 -26.19 -19.78 -16.61
N ARG A 169 -26.75 -19.34 -15.48
CA ARG A 169 -27.97 -19.93 -14.90
C ARG A 169 -29.26 -19.20 -15.30
N LEU A 170 -29.13 -18.05 -15.97
CA LEU A 170 -30.25 -17.21 -16.41
C LEU A 170 -30.66 -17.50 -17.86
N PHE A 171 -30.03 -18.49 -18.49
CA PHE A 171 -30.32 -19.06 -19.81
C PHE A 171 -30.37 -20.58 -19.67
#